data_AF-A0A9D7BT73-F1
#
_entry.id   AF-A0A9D7BT73-F1
#
_cell.length_a   1.000
_cell.length_b   1.000
_cell.length_c   1.000
_cell.angle_alpha   90.00
_cell.angle_beta   90.00
_cell.angle_gamma   90.00
#
_symmetry.space_group_name_H-M   'P 1'
#
loop_
_entity.id
_entity.type
_entity.pdbx_description
1 polymer ?
#
loop_
_entity_poly.entity_id
_entity_poly.type
_entity_poly.pdbx_seq_one_letter_code
_entity_poly.pdbx_strand_id
1 'polypeptide(L)'
;MSWDGFQREVLAELGHVLYVPLHARQAGAQAAMGAIDEAMLARIARAAGVDAEGLRAHADIAGASAGLRGNASAKRALWPRLRALRRHPG
;
A
#
# COMPACT_ATOMS: atom_id res chain seq x y z
N MET A 1 21.12 -10.89 -22.55
CA MET A 1 22.42 -10.53 -21.93
C MET A 1 22.14 -9.53 -20.82
N SER A 2 22.36 -9.89 -19.55
CA SER A 2 22.12 -9.00 -18.41
C SER A 2 23.43 -8.35 -17.97
N TRP A 3 23.38 -7.07 -17.63
CA TRP A 3 24.52 -6.32 -17.09
C TRP A 3 24.78 -6.73 -15.65
N ASP A 4 26.04 -6.98 -15.30
CA ASP A 4 26.42 -7.33 -13.93
C ASP A 4 26.51 -6.09 -13.01
N GLY A 5 26.70 -6.33 -11.72
CA GLY A 5 26.73 -5.26 -10.71
C GLY A 5 27.87 -4.27 -10.92
N PHE A 6 29.06 -4.76 -11.27
CA PHE A 6 30.24 -3.93 -11.45
C PHE A 6 30.08 -2.99 -12.65
N GLN A 7 29.54 -3.48 -13.76
CA GLN A 7 29.26 -2.67 -14.94
C GLN A 7 28.24 -1.55 -14.67
N ARG A 8 27.27 -1.78 -13.78
CA ARG A 8 26.26 -0.79 -13.41
C ARG A 8 26.81 0.31 -12.51
N GLU A 9 27.73 -0.03 -11.62
CA GLU A 9 28.41 0.94 -10.74
C GLU A 9 29.32 1.87 -11.55
N VAL A 10 30.09 1.33 -12.50
CA VAL A 10 30.93 2.14 -13.40
C VAL A 10 30.09 3.14 -14.21
N LEU A 11 28.93 2.72 -14.72
CA LEU A 11 28.03 3.64 -15.43
C LEU A 11 27.44 4.74 -14.53
N ALA A 12 27.13 4.41 -13.27
CA ALA A 12 26.60 5.39 -12.33
C ALA A 12 27.65 6.47 -12.00
N GLU A 13 28.90 6.08 -11.80
CA GLU A 13 30.03 7.00 -11.58
C GLU A 13 30.32 7.88 -12.81
N LEU A 14 30.08 7.36 -14.01
CA LEU A 14 30.12 8.13 -15.27
C LEU A 14 28.89 9.05 -15.47
N GLY A 15 27.97 9.08 -14.51
CA GLY A 15 26.80 9.96 -14.51
C GLY A 15 25.59 9.42 -15.27
N HIS A 16 25.59 8.15 -15.67
CA HIS A 16 24.45 7.55 -16.37
C HIS A 16 23.36 7.07 -15.39
N VAL A 17 22.12 7.41 -15.72
CA VAL A 17 20.95 6.96 -14.97
C VAL A 17 20.37 5.69 -15.61
N LEU A 18 20.24 4.63 -14.82
CA LEU A 18 19.60 3.39 -15.29
C LEU A 18 18.13 3.63 -15.60
N TYR A 19 17.77 3.42 -16.86
CA TYR A 19 16.37 3.36 -17.27
C TYR A 19 15.75 2.05 -16.78
N VAL A 20 14.89 2.14 -15.78
CA VAL A 20 14.12 1.00 -15.28
C VAL A 20 12.72 1.03 -15.89
N PRO A 21 12.32 0.01 -16.66
CA PRO A 21 10.97 -0.08 -17.19
C PRO A 21 9.93 -0.08 -16.06
N LEU A 22 8.78 0.55 -16.32
CA LEU A 22 7.71 0.72 -15.32
C LEU A 22 7.27 -0.61 -14.68
N HIS A 23 7.30 -1.73 -15.43
CA HIS A 23 6.94 -3.05 -14.94
C HIS A 23 7.94 -3.62 -13.91
N ALA A 24 9.25 -3.36 -14.08
CA ALA A 24 10.27 -3.75 -13.12
C ALA A 24 10.22 -2.87 -11.86
N ARG A 25 9.88 -1.59 -12.01
CA ARG A 25 9.58 -0.68 -10.89
C ARG A 25 8.33 -1.11 -10.12
N GLN A 26 7.32 -1.63 -10.81
CA GLN A 26 6.09 -2.13 -10.20
C GLN A 26 6.41 -3.30 -9.26
N ALA A 27 7.18 -4.30 -9.70
CA ALA A 27 7.49 -5.47 -8.86
C ALA A 27 8.12 -5.11 -7.50
N GLY A 28 9.05 -4.15 -7.47
CA GLY A 28 9.60 -3.60 -6.22
C GLY A 28 8.60 -2.76 -5.43
N ALA A 29 7.69 -2.05 -6.11
CA ALA A 29 6.60 -1.33 -5.48
C ALA A 29 5.52 -2.26 -4.89
N GLN A 30 5.29 -3.45 -5.43
CA GLN A 30 4.34 -4.43 -4.86
C GLN A 30 4.83 -5.00 -3.53
N ALA A 31 6.13 -5.29 -3.40
CA ALA A 31 6.72 -5.71 -2.12
C ALA A 31 6.63 -4.61 -1.06
N ALA A 32 6.86 -3.34 -1.45
CA ALA A 32 6.64 -2.20 -0.58
C ALA A 32 5.14 -1.95 -0.28
N MET A 33 4.25 -2.27 -1.22
CA MET A 33 2.79 -2.11 -1.07
C MET A 33 2.26 -2.98 0.05
N GLY A 34 2.69 -4.25 0.15
CA GLY A 34 2.25 -5.16 1.22
C GLY A 34 2.55 -4.63 2.63
N ALA A 35 3.71 -4.02 2.85
CA ALA A 35 4.05 -3.37 4.12
C ALA A 35 3.27 -2.05 4.34
N ILE A 36 2.97 -1.33 3.27
CA ILE A 36 2.18 -0.09 3.28
C ILE A 36 0.70 -0.36 3.58
N ASP A 37 0.15 -1.46 3.06
CA ASP A 37 -1.25 -1.84 3.24
C ASP A 37 -1.53 -2.16 4.71
N GLU A 38 -0.59 -2.80 5.40
CA GLU A 38 -0.67 -3.04 6.84
C GLU A 38 -0.66 -1.74 7.65
N ALA A 39 0.23 -0.81 7.31
CA ALA A 39 0.26 0.52 7.94
C ALA A 39 -1.00 1.34 7.62
N MET A 40 -1.58 1.18 6.43
CA MET A 40 -2.83 1.82 6.03
C MET A 40 -4.01 1.27 6.82
N LEU A 41 -4.08 -0.05 6.99
CA LEU A 41 -5.09 -0.72 7.79
C LEU A 41 -5.06 -0.24 9.26
N ALA A 42 -3.87 -0.17 9.86
CA ALA A 42 -3.69 0.35 11.22
C ALA A 42 -4.17 1.82 11.37
N ARG A 43 -3.96 2.65 10.35
CA ARG A 43 -4.45 4.04 10.32
C ARG A 43 -5.97 4.10 10.21
N ILE A 44 -6.58 3.22 9.42
CA ILE A 44 -8.04 3.12 9.27
C ILE A 44 -8.68 2.67 10.58
N ALA A 45 -8.10 1.66 11.25
CA ALA A 45 -8.54 1.19 12.57
C ALA A 45 -8.56 2.33 13.59
N ARG A 46 -7.44 3.07 13.67
CA ARG A 46 -7.34 4.26 14.52
C ARG A 46 -8.40 5.32 14.19
N ALA A 47 -8.66 5.59 12.91
CA ALA A 47 -9.66 6.58 12.49
C ALA A 47 -11.10 6.12 12.78
N ALA A 48 -11.36 4.83 12.76
CA ALA A 48 -12.64 4.22 13.11
C ALA A 48 -12.83 4.04 14.63
N GLY A 49 -11.76 4.19 15.42
CA GLY A 49 -11.81 4.00 16.87
C GLY A 49 -11.93 2.53 17.28
N VAL A 50 -11.50 1.61 16.42
CA VAL A 50 -11.49 0.17 16.66
C VAL A 50 -10.06 -0.35 16.69
N ASP A 51 -9.85 -1.51 17.28
CA ASP A 51 -8.54 -2.17 17.23
C ASP A 51 -8.17 -2.62 15.80
N ALA A 52 -6.88 -2.81 15.56
CA ALA A 52 -6.42 -3.26 14.25
C ALA A 52 -6.78 -4.73 13.99
N GLU A 53 -6.88 -5.55 15.03
CA GLU A 53 -7.13 -7.00 14.92
C GLU A 53 -8.60 -7.32 14.61
N GLY A 54 -9.54 -6.66 15.26
CA GLY A 54 -10.96 -6.66 14.94
C GLY A 54 -11.25 -6.03 13.58
N LEU A 55 -10.49 -5.00 13.16
CA LEU A 55 -10.60 -4.53 11.78
C LEU A 55 -10.09 -5.55 10.76
N ARG A 56 -9.04 -6.34 11.08
CA ARG A 56 -8.58 -7.45 10.23
C ARG A 56 -9.61 -8.58 10.16
N ALA A 57 -10.35 -8.82 11.24
CA ALA A 57 -11.45 -9.80 11.25
C ALA A 57 -12.57 -9.41 10.25
N HIS A 58 -12.71 -8.13 9.95
CA HIS A 58 -13.55 -7.63 8.86
C HIS A 58 -12.83 -7.71 7.50
N ALA A 59 -12.79 -8.91 6.92
CA ALA A 59 -12.11 -9.21 5.66
C ALA A 59 -12.55 -8.32 4.47
N ASP A 60 -13.80 -7.84 4.49
CA ASP A 60 -14.36 -6.88 3.54
C ASP A 60 -13.70 -5.50 3.62
N ILE A 61 -13.41 -5.02 4.83
CA ILE A 61 -12.75 -3.74 5.07
C ILE A 61 -11.25 -3.85 4.81
N ALA A 62 -10.65 -4.97 5.24
CA ALA A 62 -9.25 -5.27 4.96
C ALA A 62 -8.97 -5.36 3.46
N GLY A 63 -9.81 -6.08 2.70
CA GLY A 63 -9.69 -6.17 1.24
C GLY A 63 -9.91 -4.83 0.53
N ALA A 64 -10.84 -4.00 1.02
CA ALA A 64 -11.07 -2.67 0.46
C ALA A 64 -9.89 -1.71 0.68
N SER A 65 -9.07 -1.95 1.71
CA SER A 65 -7.99 -1.04 2.11
C SER A 65 -6.83 -0.99 1.11
N ALA A 66 -6.51 -2.11 0.46
CA ALA A 66 -5.46 -2.24 -0.55
C ALA A 66 -5.69 -1.35 -1.79
N GLY A 67 -6.96 -1.02 -2.08
CA GLY A 67 -7.36 -0.20 -3.24
C GLY A 67 -7.55 1.28 -2.95
N LEU A 68 -7.31 1.76 -1.72
CA LEU A 68 -7.66 3.14 -1.33
C LEU A 68 -6.67 4.19 -1.84
N ARG A 69 -5.42 3.81 -2.10
CA ARG A 69 -4.39 4.77 -2.53
C ARG A 69 -4.68 5.24 -3.95
N GLY A 70 -4.96 6.53 -4.10
CA GLY A 70 -5.30 7.15 -5.40
C GLY A 70 -6.77 6.98 -5.83
N ASN A 71 -7.57 6.18 -5.14
CA ASN A 71 -8.99 5.97 -5.48
C ASN A 71 -9.92 6.74 -4.54
N ALA A 72 -10.33 7.95 -4.96
CA ALA A 72 -11.24 8.79 -4.19
C ALA A 72 -12.65 8.18 -4.04
N SER A 73 -13.13 7.42 -5.02
CA SER A 73 -14.43 6.76 -4.97
C SER A 73 -14.46 5.65 -3.92
N ALA A 74 -13.41 4.81 -3.88
CA ALA A 74 -13.25 3.76 -2.88
C ALA A 74 -13.22 4.33 -1.45
N LYS A 75 -12.52 5.46 -1.25
CA LYS A 75 -12.54 6.17 0.04
C LYS A 75 -13.95 6.64 0.45
N ARG A 76 -14.71 7.21 -0.49
CA ARG A 76 -16.08 7.68 -0.23
C ARG A 76 -17.04 6.54 0.09
N ALA A 77 -16.91 5.38 -0.59
CA ALA A 77 -17.71 4.19 -0.32
C ALA A 77 -17.40 3.56 1.04
N LEU A 78 -16.14 3.66 1.50
CA LEU A 78 -15.71 3.09 2.78
C LEU A 78 -16.18 3.91 4.00
N TRP A 79 -16.28 5.24 3.85
CA TRP A 79 -16.52 6.16 4.97
C TRP A 79 -17.83 5.91 5.76
N PRO A 80 -18.99 5.61 5.13
CA PRO A 80 -20.21 5.26 5.85
C PRO A 80 -20.05 4.03 6.75
N ARG A 81 -19.31 3.01 6.30
CA ARG A 81 -19.07 1.76 7.03
C ARG A 81 -18.22 2.01 8.27
N LEU A 82 -17.12 2.76 8.13
CA LEU A 82 -16.28 3.16 9.27
C LEU A 82 -17.05 4.00 10.30
N ARG A 83 -17.95 4.89 9.85
CA ARG A 83 -18.83 5.65 10.74
C ARG A 83 -19.89 4.79 11.44
N ALA A 84 -20.30 3.67 10.86
CA ALA A 84 -21.21 2.73 11.50
C ALA A 84 -20.47 1.94 12.59
N LEU A 85 -19.27 1.43 12.27
CA LEU A 85 -18.36 0.78 13.23
C LEU A 85 -18.04 1.66 14.43
N ARG A 86 -17.76 2.95 14.22
CA ARG A 86 -17.50 3.87 15.33
C ARG A 86 -18.71 4.09 16.25
N ARG A 87 -19.93 3.90 15.75
CA ARG A 87 -21.18 4.04 16.53
C ARG A 87 -21.54 2.78 17.29
N HIS A 88 -21.10 1.63 16.79
CA HIS A 88 -21.26 0.33 17.42
C HIS A 88 -19.90 -0.37 17.45
N PRO A 89 -18.99 0.08 18.33
CA PRO A 89 -17.78 -0.68 18.62
C PRO A 89 -18.26 -1.99 19.26
N GLY A 90 -18.24 -3.07 18.47
CA GLY A 90 -18.58 -4.41 18.95
C GLY A 90 -17.64 -4.87 20.03
#